data_AF-A0A370VPM7-F1
#
_entry.id   AF-A0A370VPM7-F1
#
_cell.length_a   1.000
_cell.length_b   1.000
_cell.length_c   1.000
_cell.angle_alpha   90.00
_cell.angle_beta   90.00
_cell.angle_gamma   90.00
#
_symmetry.space_group_name_H-M   'P 1'
#
loop_
_entity.id
_entity.type
_entity.pdbx_description
1 polymer ?
#
loop_
_entity_poly.entity_id
_entity_poly.type
_entity_poly.pdbx_seq_one_letter_code
_entity_poly.pdbx_strand_id
1 'polypeptide(L)'
;MPTSPSSPPPEEPAPGDLRPPGRLRRAATALWRGLRVGGRPRRGSERELELCRQERDRWQRYADSYERDLNRVRLERAQLLAWLAALHPASAVLVRGVDGIHQLRIEAGGRQLSWPLHPADLGQFAHIPYARHGSGPYGRTRWDQAAHLRRHTRLLAMEGMLFTTAPDDR
;
A
#
# COMPACT_ATOMS: atom_id res chain seq x y z
N MET A 1 -15.35 -5.01 -37.32
CA MET A 1 -15.45 -6.12 -38.29
C MET A 1 -14.54 -7.26 -37.85
N PRO A 2 -15.10 -8.32 -37.26
CA PRO A 2 -14.60 -9.67 -37.49
C PRO A 2 -15.71 -10.52 -38.11
N THR A 3 -15.44 -11.10 -39.27
CA THR A 3 -16.25 -12.15 -39.88
C THR A 3 -15.83 -13.50 -39.31
N SER A 4 -16.80 -14.30 -38.88
CA SER A 4 -16.64 -15.74 -38.68
C SER A 4 -17.93 -16.40 -39.17
N PRO A 5 -17.87 -17.25 -40.20
CA PRO A 5 -19.03 -17.94 -40.71
C PRO A 5 -19.29 -19.25 -39.96
N SER A 6 -20.58 -19.53 -39.84
CA SER A 6 -21.24 -20.75 -39.39
C SER A 6 -20.71 -22.03 -40.04
N SER A 7 -20.65 -23.13 -39.28
CA SER A 7 -20.90 -24.48 -39.78
C SER A 7 -21.40 -25.43 -38.67
N PRO A 8 -22.26 -26.42 -38.99
CA PRO A 8 -23.15 -27.11 -38.06
C PRO A 8 -22.51 -28.36 -37.41
N PRO A 9 -23.12 -28.93 -36.35
CA PRO A 9 -22.55 -30.06 -35.61
C PRO A 9 -22.65 -31.39 -36.39
N PRO A 10 -21.72 -32.33 -36.18
CA PRO A 10 -21.76 -33.64 -36.81
C PRO A 10 -22.79 -34.57 -36.15
N GLU A 11 -23.43 -35.37 -37.00
CA GLU A 11 -24.41 -36.42 -36.71
C GLU A 11 -23.93 -37.43 -35.65
N GLU A 12 -24.82 -37.75 -34.70
CA GLU A 12 -24.73 -38.97 -33.89
C GLU A 12 -25.14 -40.19 -34.74
N PRO A 13 -24.36 -41.28 -34.77
CA PRO A 13 -24.90 -42.59 -35.06
C PRO A 13 -25.37 -43.28 -33.77
N ALA A 14 -26.62 -43.74 -33.82
CA ALA A 14 -27.28 -44.63 -32.85
C ALA A 14 -26.51 -45.96 -32.65
N PRO A 15 -26.77 -46.70 -31.55
CA PRO A 15 -25.83 -47.65 -30.98
C PRO A 15 -25.80 -48.97 -31.76
N GLY A 16 -24.71 -49.17 -32.48
CA GLY A 16 -24.31 -50.47 -33.01
C GLY A 16 -23.76 -51.35 -31.88
N ASP A 17 -24.55 -52.35 -31.54
CA ASP A 17 -24.26 -53.43 -30.61
C ASP A 17 -22.98 -54.18 -31.03
N LEU A 18 -21.85 -53.89 -30.38
CA LEU A 18 -20.63 -54.67 -30.46
C LEU A 18 -20.09 -54.89 -29.06
N ARG A 19 -20.50 -56.02 -28.46
CA ARG A 19 -19.80 -56.64 -27.33
C ARG A 19 -18.30 -56.75 -27.63
N PRO A 20 -17.41 -56.22 -26.78
CA PRO A 20 -16.04 -56.69 -26.70
C PRO A 20 -15.89 -57.66 -25.52
N PRO A 21 -14.96 -58.62 -25.62
CA PRO A 21 -14.84 -59.76 -24.72
C PRO A 21 -14.38 -59.34 -23.33
N GLY A 22 -14.86 -60.07 -22.31
CA GLY A 22 -14.64 -59.88 -20.88
C GLY A 22 -13.20 -60.02 -20.37
N ARG A 23 -12.18 -59.68 -21.16
CA ARG A 23 -10.76 -59.67 -20.78
C ARG A 23 -10.18 -58.27 -20.58
N LEU A 24 -10.80 -57.20 -21.11
CA LEU A 24 -10.35 -55.83 -20.87
C LEU A 24 -10.80 -55.25 -19.52
N ARG A 25 -11.83 -55.82 -18.90
CA ARG A 25 -12.32 -55.36 -17.59
C ARG A 25 -11.36 -55.72 -16.44
N ARG A 26 -10.56 -56.78 -16.59
CA ARG A 26 -9.50 -57.13 -15.62
C ARG A 26 -8.25 -56.28 -15.79
N ALA A 27 -7.89 -55.95 -17.04
CA ALA A 27 -6.77 -55.06 -17.35
C ALA A 27 -7.06 -53.61 -16.92
N ALA A 28 -8.29 -53.12 -17.11
CA ALA A 28 -8.70 -51.81 -16.62
C ALA A 28 -8.67 -51.75 -15.08
N THR A 29 -9.16 -52.77 -14.37
CA THR A 29 -9.05 -52.79 -12.90
C THR A 29 -7.62 -52.94 -12.39
N ALA A 30 -6.70 -53.55 -13.16
CA ALA A 30 -5.29 -53.64 -12.82
C ALA A 30 -4.57 -52.29 -13.05
N LEU A 31 -4.93 -51.54 -14.11
CA LEU A 31 -4.44 -50.18 -14.33
C LEU A 31 -4.95 -49.20 -13.25
N TRP A 32 -6.21 -49.33 -12.84
CA TRP A 32 -6.77 -48.54 -11.74
C TRP A 32 -6.29 -48.98 -10.35
N ARG A 33 -5.89 -50.24 -10.16
CA ARG A 33 -5.19 -50.69 -8.94
C ARG A 33 -3.71 -50.30 -8.94
N GLY A 34 -3.06 -50.21 -10.09
CA GLY A 34 -1.71 -49.64 -10.21
C GLY A 34 -1.65 -48.15 -9.89
N LEU A 35 -2.72 -47.40 -10.19
CA LEU A 35 -2.90 -46.02 -9.74
C LEU A 35 -3.27 -45.87 -8.25
N ARG A 36 -3.66 -46.96 -7.56
CA ARG A 36 -4.02 -46.96 -6.13
C ARG A 36 -3.07 -47.74 -5.22
N VAL A 37 -2.07 -48.45 -5.78
CA VAL A 37 -1.03 -49.12 -5.02
C VAL A 37 0.25 -48.31 -5.14
N GLY A 38 0.63 -47.65 -4.05
CA GLY A 38 2.05 -47.39 -3.78
C GLY A 38 2.53 -45.95 -3.73
N GLY A 39 1.66 -44.95 -3.85
CA GLY A 39 2.03 -43.57 -3.51
C GLY A 39 1.75 -43.28 -2.04
N ARG A 40 2.70 -43.52 -1.13
CA ARG A 40 2.73 -42.75 0.12
C ARG A 40 3.48 -41.44 -0.15
N PRO A 41 2.79 -40.31 -0.40
CA PRO A 41 3.25 -39.01 0.04
C PRO A 41 2.24 -38.54 1.09
N ARG A 42 2.29 -39.13 2.29
CA ARG A 42 1.54 -38.56 3.42
C ARG A 42 2.49 -37.81 4.36
N ARG A 43 3.61 -38.42 4.74
CA ARG A 43 4.59 -37.75 5.61
C ARG A 43 5.42 -36.64 4.93
N GLY A 44 5.76 -36.78 3.64
CA GLY A 44 6.54 -35.76 2.92
C GLY A 44 5.73 -34.51 2.63
N SER A 45 4.52 -34.70 2.11
CA SER A 45 3.56 -33.62 1.83
C SER A 45 3.04 -32.95 3.10
N GLU A 46 2.76 -33.68 4.18
CA GLU A 46 2.39 -33.08 5.46
C GLU A 46 3.51 -32.18 6.02
N ARG A 47 4.78 -32.64 5.92
CA ARG A 47 5.95 -31.83 6.32
C ARG A 47 6.14 -30.59 5.44
N GLU A 48 5.99 -30.72 4.12
CA GLU A 48 6.07 -29.58 3.20
C GLU A 48 4.96 -28.56 3.48
N LEU A 49 3.74 -29.02 3.77
CA LEU A 49 2.63 -28.14 4.16
C LEU A 49 2.89 -27.46 5.50
N GLU A 50 3.47 -28.15 6.47
CA GLU A 50 3.89 -27.56 7.74
C GLU A 50 4.98 -26.50 7.53
N LEU A 51 5.96 -26.76 6.67
CA LEU A 51 6.98 -25.77 6.29
C LEU A 51 6.36 -24.55 5.62
N CYS A 52 5.46 -24.73 4.64
CA CYS A 52 4.77 -23.62 4.00
C CYS A 52 3.91 -22.81 5.00
N ARG A 53 3.27 -23.47 5.98
CA ARG A 53 2.54 -22.78 7.05
C ARG A 53 3.47 -21.98 7.95
N GLN A 54 4.59 -22.57 8.36
CA GLN A 54 5.60 -21.89 9.16
C GLN A 54 6.18 -20.67 8.44
N GLU A 55 6.46 -20.79 7.14
CA GLU A 55 6.92 -19.68 6.31
C GLU A 55 5.87 -18.59 6.18
N ARG A 56 4.61 -18.95 5.93
CA ARG A 56 3.49 -17.99 5.89
C ARG A 56 3.37 -17.26 7.23
N ASP A 57 3.40 -17.97 8.35
CA ASP A 57 3.26 -17.37 9.68
C ASP A 57 4.47 -16.50 10.03
N ARG A 58 5.65 -16.80 9.48
CA ARG A 58 6.83 -15.93 9.57
C ARG A 58 6.63 -14.65 8.75
N TRP A 59 6.20 -14.75 7.49
CA TRP A 59 5.93 -13.58 6.65
C TRP A 59 4.80 -12.71 7.19
N GLN A 60 3.75 -13.32 7.74
CA GLN A 60 2.66 -12.58 8.38
C GLN A 60 3.18 -11.77 9.55
N ARG A 61 4.01 -12.36 10.42
CA ARG A 61 4.62 -11.62 11.54
C ARG A 61 5.47 -10.44 11.07
N TYR A 62 6.20 -10.58 9.96
CA TYR A 62 6.96 -9.47 9.38
C TYR A 62 6.05 -8.38 8.82
N ALA A 63 5.00 -8.75 8.09
CA ALA A 63 4.00 -7.81 7.58
C ALA A 63 3.35 -7.04 8.74
N ASP A 64 2.89 -7.74 9.78
CA ASP A 64 2.29 -7.13 10.96
C ASP A 64 3.28 -6.20 11.69
N SER A 65 4.56 -6.59 11.83
CA SER A 65 5.57 -5.72 12.44
C SER A 65 5.80 -4.45 11.61
N TYR A 66 5.87 -4.59 10.30
CA TYR A 66 6.09 -3.47 9.39
C TYR A 66 4.89 -2.52 9.38
N GLU A 67 3.67 -3.05 9.43
CA GLU A 67 2.45 -2.25 9.57
C GLU A 67 2.43 -1.45 10.87
N ARG A 68 2.84 -2.06 12.00
CA ARG A 68 2.96 -1.34 13.28
C ARG A 68 3.99 -0.22 13.21
N ASP A 69 5.16 -0.48 12.64
CA ASP A 69 6.22 0.53 12.51
C ASP A 69 5.79 1.67 11.59
N LEU A 70 5.14 1.36 10.46
CA LEU A 70 4.57 2.38 9.58
C LEU A 70 3.50 3.22 10.29
N ASN A 71 2.62 2.60 11.06
CA ASN A 71 1.59 3.31 11.82
C ASN A 71 2.20 4.21 12.89
N ARG A 72 3.26 3.76 13.58
CA ARG A 72 3.99 4.56 14.54
C ARG A 72 4.64 5.78 13.88
N VAL A 73 5.38 5.59 12.79
CA VAL A 73 6.03 6.71 12.06
C VAL A 73 4.99 7.68 11.51
N ARG A 74 3.85 7.19 11.03
CA ARG A 74 2.73 8.03 10.57
C ARG A 74 2.16 8.89 11.71
N LEU A 75 1.96 8.28 12.89
CA LEU A 75 1.47 8.99 14.07
C LEU A 75 2.45 10.06 14.53
N GLU A 76 3.73 9.72 14.66
CA GLU A 76 4.79 10.68 15.04
C GLU A 76 4.87 11.85 14.05
N ARG A 77 4.80 11.55 12.74
CA ARG A 77 4.73 12.57 11.69
C ARG A 77 3.49 13.46 11.84
N ALA A 78 2.32 12.90 12.13
CA ALA A 78 1.10 13.67 12.33
C ALA A 78 1.20 14.62 13.54
N GLN A 79 1.78 14.14 14.65
CA GLN A 79 1.99 14.95 15.86
C GLN A 79 2.94 16.11 15.58
N LEU A 80 4.05 15.88 14.86
CA LEU A 80 4.98 16.94 14.47
C LEU A 80 4.33 17.98 13.56
N LEU A 81 3.48 17.56 12.62
CA LEU A 81 2.72 18.47 11.77
C LEU A 81 1.68 19.27 12.55
N ALA A 82 1.01 18.64 13.53
CA ALA A 82 0.05 19.31 14.41
C ALA A 82 0.75 20.37 15.28
N TRP A 83 1.93 20.04 15.80
CA TRP A 83 2.79 20.97 16.53
C TRP A 83 3.28 22.12 15.65
N LEU A 84 3.74 21.83 14.43
CA LEU A 84 4.15 22.86 13.47
C LEU A 84 2.99 23.81 13.15
N ALA A 85 1.78 23.27 12.97
CA ALA A 85 0.60 24.09 12.72
C ALA A 85 0.22 24.95 13.94
N ALA A 86 0.40 24.44 15.17
CA ALA A 86 0.17 25.22 16.38
C ALA A 86 1.14 26.41 16.51
N LEU A 87 2.35 26.30 15.96
CA LEU A 87 3.32 27.39 15.89
C LEU A 87 2.96 28.45 14.84
N HIS A 88 2.11 28.10 13.87
CA HIS A 88 1.68 28.97 12.78
C HIS A 88 0.15 29.18 12.76
N PRO A 89 -0.47 29.67 13.85
CA PRO A 89 -1.93 29.71 13.98
C PRO A 89 -2.62 30.64 12.97
N ALA A 90 -1.91 31.68 12.49
CA ALA A 90 -2.44 32.63 11.52
C ALA A 90 -2.44 32.09 10.08
N SER A 91 -1.63 31.06 9.77
CA SER A 91 -1.45 30.55 8.40
C SER A 91 -1.77 29.07 8.21
N ALA A 92 -1.95 28.31 9.31
CA ALA A 92 -2.32 26.91 9.25
C ALA A 92 -3.81 26.73 8.95
N VAL A 93 -4.12 25.94 7.92
CA VAL A 93 -5.50 25.67 7.48
C VAL A 93 -5.64 24.23 7.02
N LEU A 94 -6.75 23.58 7.38
CA LEU A 94 -7.12 22.27 6.86
C LEU A 94 -7.99 22.40 5.60
N VAL A 95 -7.66 21.63 4.57
CA VAL A 95 -8.41 21.56 3.32
C VAL A 95 -8.90 20.13 3.08
N ARG A 96 -10.19 19.97 2.77
CA ARG A 96 -10.78 18.65 2.50
C ARG A 96 -10.71 18.32 1.01
N GLY A 97 -9.88 17.33 0.67
CA GLY A 97 -9.70 16.78 -0.69
C GLY A 97 -10.95 16.18 -1.32
N VAL A 98 -10.95 16.12 -2.66
CA VAL A 98 -12.00 15.45 -3.45
C VAL A 98 -12.06 13.95 -3.15
N ASP A 99 -10.90 13.33 -2.90
CA ASP A 99 -10.77 11.89 -2.60
C ASP A 99 -10.96 11.55 -1.11
N GLY A 100 -11.50 12.48 -0.31
CA GLY A 100 -11.58 12.34 1.14
C GLY A 100 -10.24 12.47 1.88
N ILE A 101 -9.14 12.62 1.15
CA ILE A 101 -7.82 12.90 1.71
C ILE A 101 -7.77 14.36 2.15
N HIS A 102 -7.57 14.58 3.44
CA HIS A 102 -7.42 15.91 4.00
C HIS A 102 -5.99 16.40 3.80
N GLN A 103 -5.81 17.71 3.71
CA GLN A 103 -4.50 18.32 3.56
C GLN A 103 -4.31 19.42 4.60
N LEU A 104 -3.18 19.39 5.29
CA LEU A 104 -2.69 20.53 6.05
C LEU A 104 -1.99 21.48 5.10
N ARG A 105 -2.35 22.76 5.14
CA ARG A 105 -1.64 23.84 4.45
C ARG A 105 -1.10 24.82 5.46
N ILE A 106 0.16 25.19 5.33
CA ILE A 106 0.81 26.21 6.14
C ILE A 106 1.54 27.15 5.19
N GLU A 107 1.35 28.45 5.37
CA GLU A 107 2.17 29.46 4.70
C GLU A 107 3.34 29.85 5.59
N ALA A 108 4.56 29.67 5.08
CA ALA A 108 5.81 30.00 5.77
C ALA A 108 6.84 30.53 4.78
N GLY A 109 7.52 31.64 5.10
CA GLY A 109 8.56 32.22 4.24
C GLY A 109 8.05 32.62 2.84
N GLY A 110 6.80 33.08 2.72
CA GLY A 110 6.17 33.44 1.45
C GLY A 110 5.86 32.26 0.53
N ARG A 111 5.92 31.03 1.05
CA ARG A 111 5.55 29.81 0.31
C ARG A 111 4.51 29.00 1.05
N GLN A 112 3.61 28.41 0.27
CA GLN A 112 2.63 27.46 0.78
C GLN A 112 3.24 26.05 0.80
N LEU A 113 3.21 25.43 1.98
CA LEU A 113 3.55 24.04 2.20
C LEU A 113 2.27 23.23 2.40
N SER A 114 2.24 22.00 1.89
CA SER A 114 1.04 21.17 1.92
C SER A 114 1.38 19.71 2.16
N TRP A 115 0.68 19.08 3.11
CA TRP A 115 0.88 17.67 3.44
C TRP A 115 -0.45 16.92 3.43
N PRO A 116 -0.52 15.75 2.79
CA PRO A 116 -1.67 14.86 2.93
C PRO A 116 -1.71 14.30 4.35
N LEU A 117 -2.92 14.21 4.89
CA LEU A 117 -3.25 13.68 6.20
C LEU A 117 -4.12 12.44 6.06
N HIS A 118 -3.81 11.43 6.86
CA HIS A 118 -4.66 10.25 6.99
C HIS A 118 -5.88 10.61 7.85
N PRO A 119 -7.10 10.13 7.50
CA PRO A 119 -8.32 10.49 8.22
C PRO A 119 -8.29 10.13 9.71
N ALA A 120 -7.59 9.06 10.09
CA ALA A 120 -7.46 8.65 11.50
C ALA A 120 -6.72 9.68 12.37
N ASP A 121 -5.86 10.51 11.78
CA ASP A 121 -5.01 11.45 12.52
C ASP A 121 -5.65 12.84 12.69
N LEU A 122 -6.82 13.07 12.07
CA LEU A 122 -7.47 14.39 12.05
C LEU A 122 -7.80 14.94 13.43
N GLY A 123 -8.03 14.08 14.42
CA GLY A 123 -8.27 14.49 15.81
C GLY A 123 -7.13 15.32 16.41
N GLN A 124 -5.89 15.12 15.94
CA GLN A 124 -4.71 15.87 16.40
C GLN A 124 -4.69 17.32 15.90
N PHE A 125 -5.49 17.64 14.88
CA PHE A 125 -5.53 18.93 14.23
C PHE A 125 -6.80 19.73 14.60
N ALA A 126 -7.50 19.35 15.68
CA ALA A 126 -8.76 19.97 16.12
C ALA A 126 -8.65 21.47 16.41
N HIS A 127 -7.45 21.98 16.71
CA HIS A 127 -7.17 23.40 16.93
C HIS A 127 -7.07 24.22 15.64
N ILE A 128 -7.07 23.57 14.46
CA ILE A 128 -6.82 24.23 13.18
C ILE A 128 -8.15 24.47 12.46
N PRO A 129 -8.41 25.70 11.97
CA PRO A 129 -9.61 25.98 11.21
C PRO A 129 -9.59 25.27 9.84
N TYR A 130 -10.78 24.85 9.40
CA TYR A 130 -10.99 24.41 8.02
C TYR A 130 -11.09 25.62 7.08
N ALA A 131 -10.55 25.48 5.86
CA ALA A 131 -10.68 26.49 4.82
C ALA A 131 -12.17 26.72 4.50
N ARG A 132 -12.62 27.98 4.59
CA ARG A 132 -14.01 28.36 4.36
C ARG A 132 -14.51 28.12 2.93
N HIS A 133 -13.61 28.13 1.94
CA HIS A 133 -13.97 27.98 0.53
C HIS A 133 -13.03 26.99 -0.15
N GLY A 134 -13.58 26.14 -1.02
CA GLY A 134 -12.85 25.12 -1.78
C GLY A 134 -11.68 25.74 -2.51
N SER A 135 -10.51 25.67 -1.89
CA SER A 135 -9.39 26.53 -2.25
C SER A 135 -8.69 25.99 -3.48
N GLY A 136 -9.11 26.50 -4.65
CA GLY A 136 -8.39 26.44 -5.92
C GLY A 136 -8.15 25.02 -6.44
N PRO A 137 -7.58 24.88 -7.66
CA PRO A 137 -7.16 23.57 -8.14
C PRO A 137 -6.27 22.95 -7.05
N TYR A 138 -6.49 21.67 -6.77
CA TYR A 138 -5.57 20.83 -6.02
C TYR A 138 -4.24 20.84 -6.76
N GLY A 139 -3.48 21.89 -6.53
CA GLY A 139 -2.16 22.08 -7.06
C GLY A 139 -1.34 21.00 -6.41
N ARG A 140 -1.20 19.88 -7.12
CA ARG A 140 0.05 19.15 -7.19
C ARG A 140 1.11 20.13 -7.68
N THR A 141 1.41 21.15 -6.89
CA THR A 141 2.56 22.00 -7.10
C THR A 141 3.71 21.07 -6.78
N ARG A 142 4.18 20.41 -7.84
CA ARG A 142 5.13 19.31 -7.87
C ARG A 142 6.54 19.83 -7.58
N TRP A 143 6.63 20.74 -6.63
CA TRP A 143 7.87 21.35 -6.19
C TRP A 143 8.33 20.53 -4.99
N ASP A 144 9.62 20.21 -4.95
CA ASP A 144 10.19 19.47 -3.83
C ASP A 144 10.18 20.37 -2.57
N GLN A 145 9.06 20.35 -1.85
CA GLN A 145 8.88 21.05 -0.57
C GLN A 145 9.96 20.65 0.43
N ALA A 146 10.42 19.39 0.38
CA ALA A 146 11.47 18.92 1.25
C ALA A 146 12.83 19.57 0.89
N ALA A 147 13.15 19.75 -0.40
CA ALA A 147 14.32 20.52 -0.80
C ALA A 147 14.22 21.98 -0.39
N HIS A 148 13.04 22.60 -0.50
CA HIS A 148 12.84 23.98 -0.05
C HIS A 148 13.05 24.12 1.46
N LEU A 149 12.44 23.25 2.26
CA LEU A 149 12.63 23.21 3.72
C LEU A 149 14.11 23.04 4.07
N ARG A 150 14.79 22.03 3.49
CA ARG A 150 16.22 21.80 3.72
C ARG A 150 17.07 23.04 3.39
N ARG A 151 16.78 23.71 2.26
CA ARG A 151 17.50 24.94 1.88
C ARG A 151 17.23 26.07 2.87
N HIS A 152 15.98 26.29 3.25
CA HIS A 152 15.61 27.38 4.16
C HIS A 152 16.19 27.16 5.55
N THR A 153 16.05 25.95 6.11
CA THR A 153 16.65 25.58 7.41
C THR A 153 18.17 25.71 7.38
N ARG A 154 18.83 25.32 6.28
CA ARG A 154 20.28 25.52 6.12
C ARG A 154 20.66 27.00 6.16
N LEU A 155 19.90 27.87 5.47
CA LEU A 155 20.17 29.31 5.49
C LEU A 155 20.02 29.90 6.90
N LEU A 156 18.94 29.56 7.62
CA LEU A 156 18.74 30.00 9.01
C LEU A 156 19.86 29.55 9.94
N ALA A 157 20.33 28.30 9.78
CA ALA A 157 21.46 27.79 10.57
C ALA A 157 22.77 28.54 10.28
N MET A 158 23.00 28.96 9.02
CA MET A 158 24.18 29.73 8.64
C MET A 158 24.09 31.20 9.08
N GLU A 159 22.90 31.79 9.06
CA GLU A 159 22.65 33.14 9.59
C GLU A 159 23.03 33.24 11.07
N GLY A 160 22.64 32.25 11.88
CA GLY A 160 23.07 32.16 13.28
C GLY A 160 24.60 32.16 13.42
N MET A 161 25.32 31.45 12.55
CA MET A 161 26.79 31.44 12.59
C MET A 161 27.40 32.80 12.24
N LEU A 162 26.83 33.51 11.27
CA LEU A 162 27.32 34.84 10.84
C LEU A 162 27.09 35.93 11.91
N PHE A 163 26.05 35.80 12.75
CA PHE A 163 25.77 36.74 13.82
C PHE A 163 26.34 36.33 15.19
N THR A 164 26.86 35.11 15.35
CA THR A 164 27.53 34.66 16.58
C THR A 164 29.03 34.99 16.65
N THR A 165 29.64 35.43 15.55
CA THR A 165 31.06 35.81 15.53
C THR A 165 31.24 37.31 15.76
N ALA A 166 31.06 37.72 17.01
CA ALA A 166 31.76 38.87 17.57
C ALA A 166 32.16 38.51 19.00
N PRO A 167 33.37 37.97 19.24
CA PRO A 167 33.94 38.09 20.57
C PRO A 167 34.20 39.59 20.83
N ASP A 168 33.52 40.12 21.85
CA ASP A 168 33.89 41.36 22.51
C ASP A 168 35.31 41.17 23.06
N ASP A 169 36.32 41.65 22.33
CA ASP A 169 37.65 41.88 22.88
C ASP A 169 37.61 43.18 23.68
N ARG A 170 37.49 43.05 25.00
CA ARG A 170 37.82 44.09 25.99
C ARG A 170 39.29 44.06 26.35
#